data_AF-A0A1R4HJF9-F1
#
_entry.id   AF-A0A1R4HJF9-F1
#
_cell.length_a   1.000
_cell.length_b   1.000
_cell.length_c   1.000
_cell.angle_alpha   90.00
_cell.angle_beta   90.00
_cell.angle_gamma   90.00
#
_symmetry.space_group_name_H-M   'P 1'
#
loop_
_entity.id
_entity.type
_entity.pdbx_description
1 polymer ?
#
loop_
_entity_poly.entity_id
_entity_poly.type
_entity_poly.pdbx_seq_one_letter_code
_entity_poly.pdbx_strand_id
1 'polypeptide(L)' 'MSAVIHYPTEHEIQQQAFQALHSSLGVVGLIRFMQQYDKGYGNYTLDRQEWQKTYSVDSLFAEIKATIPSI' A
#
# COMPACT_ATOMS: atom_id res chain seq x y z
N MET A 1 -10.40 36.99 -23.16
CA MET A 1 -9.51 35.93 -22.63
C MET A 1 -10.38 34.96 -21.86
N SER A 2 -10.76 33.83 -22.46
CA SER A 2 -11.55 32.82 -21.77
C SER A 2 -10.65 32.10 -20.76
N ALA A 3 -11.03 32.15 -19.48
CA ALA A 3 -10.31 31.43 -18.43
C ALA A 3 -10.40 29.93 -18.73
N VAL A 4 -9.24 29.27 -18.84
CA VAL A 4 -9.18 27.81 -18.92
C VAL A 4 -9.61 27.29 -17.55
N ILE A 5 -10.79 26.67 -17.47
CA ILE A 5 -11.22 26.00 -16.25
C ILE A 5 -10.37 24.74 -16.10
N HIS A 6 -9.55 24.71 -15.05
CA HIS A 6 -8.81 23.52 -14.67
C HIS A 6 -9.71 22.63 -13.83
N TYR A 7 -10.06 21.47 -14.38
CA TYR A 7 -10.75 20.43 -13.64
C TYR A 7 -9.73 19.60 -12.88
N PRO A 8 -10.02 19.23 -11.61
CA PRO A 8 -9.11 18.37 -10.86
C PRO A 8 -8.99 17.02 -11.57
N THR A 9 -7.78 16.50 -11.55
CA THR A 9 -7.48 15.13 -11.99
C THR A 9 -8.19 14.13 -11.08
N GLU A 10 -8.36 12.90 -11.56
CA GLU A 10 -8.91 11.80 -10.77
C GLU A 10 -8.13 11.59 -9.47
N HIS A 11 -6.81 11.77 -9.51
CA HIS A 11 -5.95 11.67 -8.34
C HIS A 11 -6.24 12.78 -7.31
N GLU A 12 -6.39 14.03 -7.76
CA GLU A 12 -6.73 15.15 -6.87
C GLU A 12 -8.12 14.98 -6.23
N ILE A 13 -9.09 14.47 -7.01
CA ILE A 13 -10.42 14.12 -6.47
C ILE A 13 -10.30 13.02 -5.42
N GLN A 14 -9.53 11.96 -5.70
CA GLN A 14 -9.32 10.85 -4.76
C GLN A 14 -8.65 11.32 -3.47
N GLN A 15 -7.62 12.16 -3.55
CA GLN A 15 -6.95 12.73 -2.38
C GLN A 15 -7.91 13.57 -1.52
N GLN A 16 -8.71 14.43 -2.15
CA GLN A 16 -9.72 15.23 -1.44
C GLN A 16 -10.76 14.34 -0.76
N ALA A 17 -11.22 13.27 -1.42
CA ALA A 17 -12.14 12.32 -0.85
C ALA A 17 -11.55 11.59 0.37
N PHE A 18 -10.29 11.15 0.30
CA PHE A 18 -9.62 10.52 1.45
C PHE A 18 -9.47 11.47 2.63
N GLN A 19 -9.15 12.75 2.40
CA GLN A 19 -9.09 13.75 3.46
C GLN A 19 -10.45 13.99 4.12
N ALA A 20 -11.51 14.09 3.32
CA ALA A 20 -12.87 14.26 3.83
C ALA A 20 -13.33 13.04 4.64
N LEU A 21 -13.09 11.82 4.12
CA LEU A 21 -13.43 10.58 4.80
C LEU A 21 -12.62 10.39 6.08
N HIS A 22 -11.32 10.71 6.07
CA HIS A 22 -10.49 10.70 7.27
C HIS A 22 -11.04 11.62 8.35
N SER A 23 -11.42 12.85 7.98
CA SER A 23 -11.95 13.84 8.90
C SER A 23 -13.29 13.42 9.52
N SER A 24 -14.11 12.67 8.76
CA SER A 24 -15.43 12.19 9.19
C SER A 24 -15.37 10.90 10.01
N LEU A 25 -14.55 9.93 9.57
CA LEU A 25 -14.56 8.55 10.07
C LEU A 25 -13.37 8.22 10.99
N GLY A 26 -12.36 9.09 11.03
CA GLY A 26 -11.05 8.78 11.60
C GLY A 26 -10.27 7.74 10.79
N VAL A 27 -9.02 7.51 11.17
CA VAL A 27 -8.09 6.62 10.45
C VAL A 27 -8.59 5.18 10.34
N VAL A 28 -9.20 4.64 11.40
CA VAL A 28 -9.70 3.25 11.41
C VAL A 28 -10.90 3.10 10.47
N GLY A 29 -11.82 4.08 10.47
CA GLY A 29 -12.99 4.05 9.60
C GLY A 29 -12.62 4.22 8.13
N LEU A 30 -11.65 5.07 7.82
CA LEU A 30 -11.11 5.22 6.46
C LEU A 30 -10.51 3.91 5.93
N ILE A 31 -9.67 3.23 6.72
CA ILE A 31 -9.06 1.96 6.30
C ILE A 31 -10.12 0.90 5.99
N ARG A 32 -11.15 0.78 6.84
CA ARG A 32 -12.26 -0.17 6.59
C ARG A 32 -13.06 0.19 5.34
N PHE A 33 -13.32 1.48 5.12
CA PHE A 33 -13.96 1.96 3.90
C PHE A 33 -13.15 1.58 2.66
N MET A 34 -11.83 1.84 2.67
CA MET A 34 -10.94 1.42 1.58
C MET A 34 -11.02 -0.09 1.38
N GLN A 35 -10.88 -0.91 2.41
CA GLN A 35 -10.96 -2.39 2.27
C GLN A 35 -12.27 -2.89 1.65
N GLN A 36 -13.40 -2.20 1.90
CA GLN A 36 -14.70 -2.59 1.37
C GLN A 36 -14.89 -2.20 -0.11
N TYR A 37 -14.41 -1.03 -0.51
CA TYR A 37 -14.72 -0.43 -1.81
C TYR A 37 -13.52 -0.36 -2.76
N ASP A 38 -12.32 -0.36 -2.22
CA ASP A 38 -11.06 -0.42 -2.92
C ASP A 38 -10.40 -1.77 -2.60
N LYS A 39 -10.73 -2.77 -3.41
CA LYS A 39 -10.18 -4.14 -3.27
C LYS A 39 -8.67 -4.18 -3.51
N GLY A 40 -8.05 -3.06 -3.88
CA GLY A 40 -6.72 -3.01 -4.46
C GLY A 40 -6.68 -3.75 -5.80
N TYR A 41 -5.56 -3.62 -6.49
CA TYR A 41 -5.24 -4.41 -7.67
C TYR A 41 -3.83 -4.95 -7.52
N GLY A 42 -3.55 -6.07 -8.17
CA GLY A 42 -2.26 -6.73 -8.11
C GLY A 42 -2.42 -8.24 -8.03
N ASN A 43 -1.40 -8.95 -8.48
CA ASN A 43 -1.34 -10.39 -8.36
C ASN A 43 -0.25 -10.72 -7.35
N TYR A 44 -0.62 -10.68 -6.08
CA TYR A 44 0.32 -10.93 -5.00
C TYR A 44 1.06 -12.27 -5.14
N THR A 45 0.45 -13.27 -5.77
CA THR A 45 1.12 -14.55 -6.05
C THR A 45 2.29 -14.38 -7.01
N LEU A 46 2.11 -13.60 -8.09
CA LEU A 46 3.19 -13.29 -9.03
C LEU A 46 4.20 -12.32 -8.43
N ASP A 47 3.73 -11.26 -7.77
CA ASP A 47 4.60 -10.24 -7.17
C ASP A 47 5.49 -10.86 -6.08
N ARG A 48 4.91 -11.74 -5.24
CA ARG A 48 5.65 -12.51 -4.24
C ARG A 48 6.71 -13.40 -4.89
N GLN A 49 6.36 -14.08 -5.98
CA GLN A 49 7.32 -14.94 -6.68
C GLN A 49 8.53 -14.15 -7.13
N GLU A 50 8.35 -12.95 -7.69
CA GLU A 50 9.46 -12.07 -8.08
C GLU A 50 10.31 -11.61 -6.90
N TRP A 51 9.70 -11.15 -5.80
CA TRP A 51 10.44 -10.68 -4.62
C TRP A 51 11.19 -11.78 -3.88
N GLN A 52 10.69 -13.02 -3.91
CA GLN A 52 11.22 -14.13 -3.11
C GLN A 52 12.26 -14.99 -3.84
N LYS A 53 12.49 -14.79 -5.15
CA LYS A 53 13.42 -15.64 -5.95
C LYS A 53 14.81 -15.79 -5.34
N THR A 54 15.27 -14.76 -4.63
CA THR A 54 16.64 -14.69 -4.09
C THR A 54 16.77 -15.27 -2.68
N TYR A 55 15.67 -15.67 -2.05
CA TYR A 55 15.67 -16.15 -0.67
C TYR A 55 15.28 -17.63 -0.61
N SER A 56 16.11 -18.45 0.04
CA SER A 56 15.71 -19.78 0.49
C SER A 56 15.48 -19.77 2.00
N VAL A 57 14.71 -20.73 2.49
CA VAL A 57 14.52 -20.90 3.94
C VAL A 57 15.88 -21.07 4.64
N ASP A 58 16.79 -21.84 4.04
CA ASP A 58 18.12 -22.07 4.59
C ASP A 58 18.98 -20.80 4.60
N SER A 59 18.92 -19.97 3.55
CA SER A 59 19.67 -18.71 3.50
C SER A 59 19.18 -17.73 4.55
N LEU A 60 17.86 -17.61 4.70
CA LEU A 60 17.24 -16.78 5.73
C LEU A 60 17.60 -17.27 7.14
N PHE A 61 17.55 -18.58 7.36
CA PHE A 61 17.92 -19.17 8.65
C PHE A 61 19.41 -18.98 8.98
N ALA A 62 20.29 -19.07 7.98
CA ALA A 62 21.70 -18.76 8.15
C ALA A 62 21.94 -17.29 8.51
N GLU A 63 21.25 -16.36 7.85
CA GLU A 63 21.33 -14.92 8.13
C GLU A 63 20.83 -14.58 9.54
N ILE A 64 19.71 -15.18 9.97
CA ILE A 64 19.19 -15.03 11.33
C ILE A 64 20.23 -15.51 12.35
N LYS A 65 20.81 -16.70 12.16
CA LYS A 65 21.86 -17.23 13.06
C LYS A 65 23.11 -16.36 13.09
N ALA A 66 23.49 -15.76 11.97
CA ALA A 66 24.66 -14.88 11.90
C ALA A 66 24.41 -13.51 12.57
N THR A 67 23.15 -13.05 12.56
CA THR A 67 22.74 -11.76 13.12
C THR A 67 22.49 -11.84 14.62
N ILE A 68 22.10 -13.01 15.14
CA ILE A 68 21.99 -13.26 16.57
C ILE A 68 23.41 -13.49 17.12
N PRO A 69 23.95 -12.60 17.97
CA PRO A 69 25.23 -12.84 18.63
C PRO A 69 25.11 -14.11 19.47
N SER A 70 26.11 -15.00 19.40
CA SER A 70 26.15 -16.21 20.22
C SER A 70 26.02 -15.82 21.71
N ILE A 71 24.93 -16.26 22.35
CA ILE A 71 24.74 -16.19 23.80
C ILE A 71 25.49 -17.36 24.43
#